data_AF-A0A0M9ZI83-F1
#
_entry.id   AF-A0A0M9ZI83-F1
#
_cell.length_a   1.000
_cell.length_b   1.000
_cell.length_c   1.000
_cell.angle_alpha   90.00
_cell.angle_beta   90.00
_cell.angle_gamma   90.00
#
_symmetry.space_group_name_H-M   'P 1'
#
loop_
_entity.id
_entity.type
_entity.pdbx_description
1 polymer ?
#
loop_
_entity_poly.entity_id
_entity_poly.type
_entity_poly.pdbx_seq_one_letter_code
_entity_poly.pdbx_strand_id
1 'polypeptide(L)'
;MSMAHRLALTATALALTAGLTATAAHAQASTAAAAAQPSITSVSFSGTHGPGVASPTITVNGSGFGATPPAGTNNNVTSCGTYTNNGNAYANQVYFIDDNNFEAGYSDSNGANCIGVSVISWSSNQVVLRFGNAYGSFAHWYLSNGDGYALSVDNGIFGGTVSGLS
;
A
#
# COMPACT_ATOMS: atom_id res chain seq x y z
N MET A 1 35.09 -28.25 -49.37
CA MET A 1 34.60 -29.42 -50.14
C MET A 1 33.30 -29.85 -49.47
N SER A 2 32.17 -29.27 -49.88
CA SER A 2 31.20 -29.89 -50.81
C SER A 2 30.92 -31.36 -50.48
N MET A 3 29.68 -31.67 -50.12
CA MET A 3 28.85 -32.72 -50.75
C MET A 3 27.50 -32.76 -50.03
N ALA A 4 26.52 -32.07 -50.61
CA ALA A 4 25.12 -32.30 -50.35
C ALA A 4 24.72 -33.67 -50.95
N HIS A 5 24.08 -34.53 -50.17
CA HIS A 5 23.36 -35.68 -50.70
C HIS A 5 21.86 -35.47 -50.51
N ARG A 6 21.17 -35.31 -51.64
CA ARG A 6 19.71 -35.43 -51.75
C ARG A 6 19.36 -36.91 -51.83
N LEU A 7 18.36 -37.35 -51.06
CA LEU A 7 17.58 -38.54 -51.39
C LEU A 7 16.10 -38.20 -51.19
N ALA A 8 15.34 -38.31 -52.27
CA ALA A 8 13.88 -38.23 -52.28
C ALA A 8 13.31 -39.64 -52.20
N LEU A 9 12.22 -39.83 -51.47
CA LEU A 9 11.28 -40.93 -51.69
C LEU A 9 9.84 -40.47 -51.41
N THR A 10 8.95 -40.96 -52.25
CA THR A 10 7.59 -40.50 -52.56
C THR A 10 6.48 -41.26 -51.83
N ALA A 11 5.34 -40.56 -51.67
CA ALA A 11 3.94 -41.03 -51.55
C ALA A 11 3.60 -41.88 -50.30
N THR A 12 2.47 -41.68 -49.60
CA THR A 12 1.09 -41.79 -50.11
C THR A 12 0.12 -41.18 -49.09
N ALA A 13 -0.94 -40.52 -49.57
CA ALA A 13 -1.98 -39.89 -48.76
C ALA A 13 -2.96 -40.92 -48.16
N LEU A 14 -3.48 -40.63 -46.97
CA LEU A 14 -4.82 -41.07 -46.56
C LEU A 14 -5.52 -39.96 -45.78
N ALA A 15 -6.62 -39.47 -46.35
CA ALA A 15 -7.46 -38.43 -45.80
C ALA A 15 -8.41 -39.00 -44.74
N LEU A 16 -8.54 -38.29 -43.62
CA LEU A 16 -9.69 -38.37 -42.70
C LEU A 16 -10.04 -36.94 -42.30
N THR A 17 -10.91 -36.30 -43.07
CA THR A 17 -11.57 -35.04 -42.71
C THR A 17 -12.68 -35.33 -41.70
N ALA A 18 -12.36 -35.27 -40.41
CA ALA A 18 -13.36 -35.17 -39.36
C ALA A 18 -13.75 -33.69 -39.20
N GLY A 19 -14.94 -33.33 -39.68
CA GLY A 19 -15.53 -32.02 -39.45
C GLY A 19 -15.96 -31.89 -37.99
N LEU A 20 -15.16 -31.22 -37.17
CA LEU A 20 -15.60 -30.71 -35.88
C LEU A 20 -16.10 -29.26 -36.08
N THR A 21 -17.42 -29.07 -36.07
CA THR A 21 -18.01 -27.75 -35.91
C THR A 21 -17.81 -27.31 -34.47
N ALA A 22 -16.69 -26.64 -34.20
CA ALA A 22 -16.48 -25.92 -32.95
C ALA A 22 -17.47 -24.75 -32.90
N THR A 23 -18.53 -24.89 -32.12
CA THR A 23 -19.30 -23.74 -31.68
C THR A 23 -18.39 -22.91 -30.77
N ALA A 24 -17.81 -21.84 -31.34
CA ALA A 24 -17.08 -20.85 -30.57
C ALA A 24 -18.06 -20.16 -29.62
N ALA A 25 -18.19 -20.72 -28.41
CA ALA A 25 -18.76 -20.01 -27.28
C ALA A 25 -17.95 -18.72 -27.15
N HIS A 26 -18.58 -17.57 -27.40
CA HIS A 26 -17.97 -16.28 -27.15
C HIS A 26 -17.73 -16.22 -25.65
N ALA A 27 -16.47 -16.45 -25.25
CA ALA A 27 -16.02 -16.12 -23.92
C ALA A 27 -16.22 -14.60 -23.79
N GLN A 28 -17.32 -14.20 -23.16
CA GLN A 28 -17.49 -12.83 -22.68
C GLN A 28 -16.35 -12.60 -21.71
N ALA A 29 -15.30 -11.94 -22.20
CA ALA A 29 -14.28 -11.37 -21.36
C ALA A 29 -14.98 -10.29 -20.52
N SER A 30 -15.41 -10.67 -19.31
CA SER A 30 -15.78 -9.70 -18.29
C SER A 30 -14.52 -8.91 -17.98
N THR A 31 -14.39 -7.73 -18.59
CA THR A 31 -13.43 -6.74 -18.16
C THR A 31 -13.91 -6.24 -16.80
N ALA A 32 -13.45 -6.88 -15.73
CA ALA A 32 -13.58 -6.32 -14.39
C ALA A 32 -12.95 -4.93 -14.45
N ALA A 33 -13.77 -3.88 -14.31
CA ALA A 33 -13.26 -2.53 -14.23
C ALA A 33 -12.31 -2.48 -13.04
N ALA A 34 -11.05 -2.09 -13.29
CA ALA A 34 -10.11 -1.85 -12.21
C ALA A 34 -10.75 -0.85 -11.25
N ALA A 35 -10.79 -1.18 -9.96
CA ALA A 35 -11.31 -0.27 -8.96
C ALA A 35 -10.54 1.05 -9.08
N ALA A 36 -11.26 2.17 -9.14
CA ALA A 36 -10.63 3.49 -9.18
C ALA A 36 -9.80 3.65 -7.90
N GLN A 37 -8.53 4.05 -8.04
CA GLN A 37 -7.70 4.30 -6.87
C GLN A 37 -8.28 5.46 -6.04
N PRO A 38 -8.20 5.39 -4.71
CA PRO A 38 -8.59 6.50 -3.86
C PRO A 38 -7.78 7.75 -4.19
N SER A 39 -8.44 8.91 -4.07
CA SER A 39 -7.83 10.21 -4.29
C SER A 39 -7.79 10.98 -2.97
N ILE A 40 -6.61 11.41 -2.56
CA ILE A 40 -6.40 12.26 -1.40
C ILE A 40 -6.34 13.71 -1.88
N THR A 41 -7.17 14.58 -1.29
CA THR A 41 -7.24 16.00 -1.66
C THR A 41 -6.51 16.89 -0.68
N SER A 42 -6.42 16.49 0.59
CA SER A 42 -5.67 17.22 1.61
C SER A 42 -5.28 16.32 2.77
N VAL A 43 -4.18 16.70 3.41
CA VAL A 43 -3.74 16.17 4.69
C VAL A 43 -3.45 17.35 5.59
N SER A 44 -3.92 17.31 6.84
CA SER A 44 -3.61 18.31 7.86
C SER A 44 -3.10 17.66 9.13
N PHE A 45 -2.20 18.38 9.80
CA PHE A 45 -1.58 17.95 11.05
C PHE A 45 -2.00 18.89 12.18
N SER A 46 -2.14 18.34 13.38
CA SER A 46 -2.46 19.11 14.57
C SER A 46 -1.97 18.43 15.84
N GLY A 47 -1.77 19.22 16.90
CA GLY A 47 -1.28 18.74 18.18
C GLY A 47 0.19 19.05 18.43
N THR A 48 0.64 18.71 19.64
CA THR A 48 2.02 18.92 20.08
C THR A 48 2.98 18.00 19.36
N HIS A 49 4.16 18.51 19.05
CA HIS A 49 5.22 17.74 18.42
C HIS A 49 6.54 17.82 19.19
N GLY A 50 7.46 16.89 18.91
CA GLY A 50 8.78 16.83 19.53
C GLY A 50 9.08 15.55 20.32
N PRO A 51 10.24 15.48 20.98
CA PRO A 51 10.64 14.33 21.77
C PRO A 51 9.69 14.09 22.96
N GLY A 52 9.28 12.83 23.16
CA GLY A 52 8.49 12.40 24.31
C GLY A 52 7.05 12.89 24.35
N VAL A 53 6.56 13.54 23.29
CA VAL A 53 5.16 13.99 23.23
C VAL A 53 4.27 12.96 22.55
N ALA A 54 2.97 13.02 22.86
CA ALA A 54 1.99 12.15 22.24
C ALA A 54 1.89 12.43 20.73
N SER A 55 1.59 11.38 19.95
CA SER A 55 1.48 11.49 18.50
C SER A 55 0.48 12.57 18.05
N PRO A 56 0.81 13.37 17.02
CA PRO A 56 -0.11 14.35 16.44
C PRO A 56 -1.31 13.66 15.79
N THR A 57 -2.38 14.41 15.59
CA THR A 57 -3.55 13.98 14.81
C THR A 57 -3.33 14.33 13.35
N ILE A 58 -3.47 13.33 12.49
CA ILE A 58 -3.37 13.46 11.04
C ILE A 58 -4.77 13.28 10.46
N THR A 59 -5.31 14.31 9.80
CA THR A 59 -6.60 14.23 9.12
C THR A 59 -6.38 14.19 7.62
N VAL A 60 -6.90 13.16 6.97
CA VAL A 60 -6.82 12.92 5.53
C VAL A 60 -8.20 13.10 4.94
N ASN A 61 -8.35 13.99 3.97
CA ASN A 61 -9.59 14.14 3.22
C ASN A 61 -9.40 13.69 1.78
N GLY A 62 -10.46 13.16 1.19
CA GLY A 62 -10.41 12.66 -0.18
C GLY A 62 -11.68 11.93 -0.59
N SER A 63 -11.53 10.95 -1.46
CA SER A 63 -12.62 10.12 -1.95
C SER A 63 -12.13 8.73 -2.30
N GLY A 64 -12.99 7.73 -2.12
CA GLY A 64 -12.71 6.36 -2.54
C GLY A 64 -12.01 5.51 -1.48
N PHE A 65 -11.89 5.96 -0.22
CA PHE A 65 -11.24 5.22 0.86
C PHE A 65 -12.02 3.98 1.35
N GLY A 66 -13.22 3.74 0.81
CA GLY A 66 -14.13 2.71 1.34
C GLY A 66 -14.76 3.09 2.69
N ALA A 67 -15.70 2.27 3.16
CA ALA A 67 -16.45 2.55 4.38
C ALA A 67 -15.75 2.07 5.67
N THR A 68 -14.74 1.20 5.55
CA THR A 68 -14.06 0.56 6.66
C THR A 68 -12.55 0.58 6.43
N PRO A 69 -11.72 0.76 7.47
CA PRO A 69 -10.28 0.65 7.33
C PRO A 69 -9.88 -0.77 6.91
N PRO A 70 -8.75 -0.93 6.19
CA PRO A 70 -8.20 -2.25 5.94
C PRO A 70 -7.83 -2.95 7.25
N ALA A 71 -7.78 -4.28 7.23
CA ALA A 71 -7.33 -5.05 8.38
C ALA A 71 -5.83 -4.79 8.61
N GLY A 72 -5.47 -4.39 9.83
CA GLY A 72 -4.09 -4.21 10.26
C GLY A 72 -3.60 -5.38 11.11
N THR A 73 -2.29 -5.56 11.16
CA THR A 73 -1.60 -6.50 12.06
C THR A 73 -1.04 -5.72 13.25
N ASN A 74 -1.28 -6.22 14.46
CA ASN A 74 -0.80 -5.58 15.68
C ASN A 74 0.72 -5.35 15.64
N ASN A 75 1.15 -4.12 15.95
CA ASN A 75 2.55 -3.71 15.87
C ASN A 75 3.22 -3.50 17.25
N ASN A 76 2.74 -4.18 18.30
CA ASN A 76 3.26 -4.01 19.66
C ASN A 76 4.62 -4.69 19.87
N VAL A 77 4.99 -5.68 19.05
CA VAL A 77 6.28 -6.37 19.15
C VAL A 77 6.99 -6.21 17.82
N THR A 78 8.08 -5.43 17.82
CA THR A 78 8.87 -5.12 16.61
C THR A 78 10.35 -5.43 16.86
N SER A 79 11.17 -5.36 15.81
CA SER A 79 12.64 -5.42 15.94
C SER A 79 13.21 -4.28 16.78
N CYS A 80 12.44 -3.21 17.01
CA CYS A 80 12.83 -2.02 17.73
C CYS A 80 12.38 -2.07 19.20
N GLY A 81 11.70 -3.14 19.62
CA GLY A 81 11.30 -3.36 21.01
C GLY A 81 9.83 -3.76 21.17
N THR A 82 9.41 -3.84 22.44
CA THR A 82 8.03 -4.10 22.83
C THR A 82 7.38 -2.81 23.32
N TYR A 83 6.22 -2.51 22.77
CA TYR A 83 5.46 -1.29 23.01
C TYR A 83 4.02 -1.63 23.40
N THR A 84 3.41 -0.79 24.23
CA THR A 84 1.96 -0.83 24.46
C THR A 84 1.28 0.11 23.48
N ASN A 85 0.10 -0.26 22.95
CA ASN A 85 -0.70 0.60 22.05
C ASN A 85 0.09 1.19 20.87
N ASN A 86 0.90 0.38 20.19
CA ASN A 86 1.73 0.85 19.08
C ASN A 86 0.99 0.92 17.74
N GLY A 87 -0.33 0.73 17.73
CA GLY A 87 -1.13 0.65 16.52
C GLY A 87 -0.88 -0.63 15.73
N ASN A 88 -1.10 -0.55 14.43
CA ASN A 88 -0.98 -1.67 13.51
C ASN A 88 -0.08 -1.33 12.32
N ALA A 89 0.40 -2.37 11.65
CA ALA A 89 0.90 -2.29 10.29
C ALA A 89 -0.19 -2.73 9.31
N TYR A 90 -0.30 -2.07 8.17
CA TYR A 90 -1.34 -2.27 7.15
C TYR A 90 -0.75 -2.66 5.78
N ALA A 91 0.47 -3.19 5.78
CA ALA A 91 1.27 -3.42 4.59
C ALA A 91 1.34 -2.16 3.71
N ASN A 92 0.99 -2.26 2.43
CA ASN A 92 1.06 -1.14 1.49
C ASN A 92 -0.19 -0.23 1.52
N GLN A 93 -1.20 -0.57 2.33
CA GLN A 93 -2.50 0.11 2.28
C GLN A 93 -2.54 1.39 3.10
N VAL A 94 -1.98 1.38 4.31
CA VAL A 94 -1.93 2.57 5.18
C VAL A 94 -0.55 2.68 5.80
N TYR A 95 0.22 3.65 5.32
CA TYR A 95 1.55 3.93 5.85
C TYR A 95 1.89 5.40 5.69
N PHE A 96 2.82 5.87 6.51
CA PHE A 96 3.36 7.22 6.48
C PHE A 96 4.88 7.15 6.40
N ILE A 97 5.48 7.98 5.57
CA ILE A 97 6.92 8.16 5.44
C ILE A 97 7.21 9.63 5.74
N ASP A 98 8.08 9.87 6.70
CA ASP A 98 8.80 11.14 6.88
C ASP A 98 10.13 10.99 6.14
N ASP A 99 10.33 11.78 5.08
CA ASP A 99 11.38 11.57 4.07
C ASP A 99 12.80 11.51 4.65
N ASN A 100 13.02 12.01 5.87
CA ASN A 100 14.34 12.06 6.51
C ASN A 100 14.41 11.43 7.91
N ASN A 101 13.34 10.82 8.42
CA ASN A 101 13.30 10.47 9.85
C ASN A 101 12.77 9.08 10.15
N PHE A 102 11.53 8.78 9.76
CA PHE A 102 10.87 7.55 10.15
C PHE A 102 9.78 7.15 9.17
N GLU A 103 9.37 5.90 9.32
CA GLU A 103 8.23 5.36 8.61
C GLU A 103 7.30 4.68 9.61
N ALA A 104 5.99 4.70 9.34
CA ALA A 104 4.99 4.12 10.20
C ALA A 104 3.92 3.33 9.43
N GLY A 105 3.46 2.23 10.03
CA GLY A 105 2.33 1.44 9.51
C GLY A 105 2.66 0.53 8.33
N TYR A 106 3.85 0.61 7.75
CA TYR A 106 4.28 -0.32 6.70
C TYR A 106 4.69 -1.69 7.27
N SER A 107 4.46 -2.74 6.49
CA SER A 107 5.01 -4.08 6.74
C SER A 107 5.10 -4.90 5.46
N ASP A 108 6.16 -5.69 5.32
CA ASP A 108 6.36 -6.64 4.23
C ASP A 108 6.81 -8.02 4.75
N SER A 109 7.31 -8.89 3.87
CA SER A 109 7.86 -10.19 4.27
C SER A 109 9.12 -10.11 5.14
N ASN A 110 9.78 -8.95 5.17
CA ASN A 110 11.00 -8.70 5.93
C ASN A 110 10.72 -8.08 7.31
N GLY A 111 9.49 -7.62 7.57
CA GLY A 111 9.04 -7.18 8.89
C GLY A 111 8.09 -5.99 8.85
N ALA A 112 7.80 -5.44 10.02
CA ALA A 112 7.02 -4.21 10.18
C ALA A 112 7.90 -3.09 10.73
N ASN A 113 7.52 -1.85 10.42
CA ASN A 113 8.23 -0.68 10.92
C ASN A 113 8.09 -0.54 12.44
N CYS A 114 9.02 0.18 13.07
CA CYS A 114 9.01 0.36 14.53
C CYS A 114 7.74 1.04 15.05
N ILE A 115 7.13 1.90 14.23
CA ILE A 115 5.96 2.70 14.59
C ILE A 115 4.76 2.15 13.82
N GLY A 116 3.69 1.78 14.52
CA GLY A 116 2.42 1.44 13.86
C GLY A 116 1.54 2.67 13.69
N VAL A 117 0.49 2.52 12.89
CA VAL A 117 -0.56 3.51 12.70
C VAL A 117 -1.80 3.09 13.48
N SER A 118 -2.42 4.03 14.17
CA SER A 118 -3.71 3.88 14.83
C SER A 118 -4.76 4.64 14.05
N VAL A 119 -5.75 3.93 13.50
CA VAL A 119 -6.92 4.54 12.87
C VAL A 119 -7.88 5.00 13.97
N ILE A 120 -8.12 6.31 14.05
CA ILE A 120 -9.03 6.92 15.02
C ILE A 120 -10.46 6.96 14.47
N SER A 121 -10.61 7.33 13.20
CA SER A 121 -11.89 7.27 12.48
C SER A 121 -11.65 7.03 10.98
N TRP A 122 -12.65 6.46 10.31
CA TRP A 122 -12.61 6.14 8.89
C TRP A 122 -14.00 6.33 8.27
N SER A 123 -14.04 6.96 7.10
CA SER A 123 -15.18 7.04 6.21
C SER A 123 -14.71 6.99 4.76
N SER A 124 -15.66 6.99 3.82
CA SER A 124 -15.35 7.01 2.38
C SER A 124 -14.64 8.26 1.88
N ASN A 125 -14.58 9.32 2.70
CA ASN A 125 -14.05 10.64 2.33
C ASN A 125 -13.12 11.27 3.38
N GLN A 126 -13.00 10.69 4.58
CA GLN A 126 -12.11 11.18 5.61
C GLN A 126 -11.52 10.02 6.43
N VAL A 127 -10.23 10.13 6.73
CA VAL A 127 -9.52 9.23 7.64
C VAL A 127 -8.79 10.07 8.68
N VAL A 128 -8.89 9.69 9.94
CA VAL A 128 -8.12 10.32 11.02
C VAL A 128 -7.17 9.28 11.62
N LEU A 129 -5.88 9.62 11.63
CA LEU A 129 -4.80 8.75 12.05
C LEU A 129 -4.00 9.36 13.20
N ARG A 130 -3.37 8.49 13.98
CA ARG A 130 -2.26 8.79 14.88
C ARG A 130 -1.19 7.72 14.74
N PHE A 131 0.02 8.04 15.16
CA PHE A 131 1.10 7.08 15.33
C PHE A 131 1.02 6.37 16.69
N GLY A 132 1.55 5.16 16.73
CA GLY A 132 1.70 4.37 17.96
C GLY A 132 2.74 4.93 18.92
N ASN A 133 2.79 4.36 20.13
CA ASN A 133 3.66 4.82 21.21
C ASN A 133 5.18 4.75 20.94
N ALA A 134 5.64 4.07 19.89
CA ALA A 134 7.03 4.18 19.46
C ALA A 134 7.37 5.57 18.88
N TYR A 135 6.36 6.34 18.43
CA TYR A 135 6.52 7.72 18.00
C TYR A 135 7.01 8.62 19.15
N GLY A 136 7.95 9.52 18.85
CA GLY A 136 8.54 10.45 19.80
C GLY A 136 9.44 9.77 20.85
N SER A 137 9.76 8.49 20.68
CA SER A 137 10.61 7.75 21.62
C SER A 137 12.11 7.95 21.34
N PHE A 138 12.94 6.94 21.59
CA PHE A 138 14.40 7.06 21.76
C PHE A 138 15.20 7.44 20.50
N ALA A 139 14.62 7.35 19.31
CA ALA A 139 15.33 7.57 18.05
C ALA A 139 14.96 8.90 17.36
N HIS A 140 14.34 9.84 18.09
CA HIS A 140 13.92 11.15 17.56
C HIS A 140 12.89 11.05 16.41
N TRP A 141 12.10 9.97 16.38
CA TRP A 141 11.03 9.79 15.40
C TRP A 141 9.80 10.64 15.74
N TYR A 142 9.89 11.94 15.47
CA TYR A 142 8.78 12.86 15.57
C TYR A 142 8.78 13.80 14.38
N LEU A 143 7.58 14.30 14.05
CA LEU A 143 7.39 15.27 12.98
C LEU A 143 7.70 16.67 13.50
N SER A 144 8.13 17.52 12.59
CA SER A 144 8.31 18.96 12.76
C SER A 144 7.62 19.70 11.62
N ASN A 145 7.18 20.94 11.87
CA ASN A 145 6.72 21.79 10.78
C ASN A 145 7.88 22.00 9.78
N GLY A 146 7.63 21.73 8.50
CA GLY A 146 8.64 21.80 7.44
C GLY A 146 9.14 20.43 6.95
N ASP A 147 8.83 19.34 7.65
CA ASP A 147 9.25 18.00 7.21
C ASP A 147 8.49 17.59 5.94
N GLY A 148 9.19 16.92 5.01
CA GLY A 148 8.59 16.28 3.84
C GLY A 148 7.94 14.97 4.23
N TYR A 149 6.79 14.65 3.65
CA TYR A 149 6.14 13.37 3.90
C TYR A 149 5.47 12.78 2.67
N ALA A 150 5.28 11.46 2.71
CA ALA A 150 4.36 10.71 1.88
C ALA A 150 3.40 9.88 2.75
N LEU A 151 2.13 9.83 2.37
CA LEU A 151 1.09 9.07 3.06
C LEU A 151 0.31 8.22 2.05
N SER A 152 0.11 6.96 2.37
CA SER A 152 -0.79 6.05 1.64
C SER A 152 -2.07 5.81 2.42
N VAL A 153 -3.21 5.86 1.73
CA VAL A 153 -4.53 5.42 2.22
C VAL A 153 -5.20 4.60 1.12
N ASP A 154 -5.34 3.30 1.36
CA ASP A 154 -5.91 2.31 0.43
C ASP A 154 -5.23 2.36 -0.97
N ASN A 155 -3.90 2.48 -0.96
CA ASN A 155 -3.02 2.64 -2.13
C ASN A 155 -3.12 3.99 -2.88
N GLY A 156 -3.98 4.92 -2.43
CA GLY A 156 -3.90 6.31 -2.85
C GLY A 156 -2.74 7.00 -2.12
N ILE A 157 -1.82 7.64 -2.86
CA ILE A 157 -0.63 8.26 -2.29
C ILE A 157 -0.73 9.78 -2.38
N PHE A 158 -0.34 10.46 -1.31
CA PHE A 158 -0.24 11.92 -1.24
C PHE A 158 1.04 12.33 -0.55
N GLY A 159 1.74 13.31 -1.12
CA GLY A 159 2.94 13.90 -0.53
C GLY A 159 2.74 15.38 -0.24
N GLY A 160 3.51 15.90 0.70
CA GLY A 160 3.46 17.31 1.05
C GLY A 160 4.51 17.71 2.08
N THR A 161 4.26 18.85 2.72
CA THR A 161 5.08 19.36 3.80
C THR A 161 4.23 19.47 5.06
N VAL A 162 4.74 18.97 6.17
CA VAL A 162 4.09 19.05 7.47
C VAL A 162 3.91 20.51 7.89
N SER A 163 2.69 20.86 8.28
CA SER A 163 2.35 22.17 8.83
C SER A 163 1.18 22.07 9.80
N GLY A 164 1.06 23.03 10.73
CA GLY A 164 -0.04 23.09 11.70
C GLY A 164 0.23 22.41 13.04
N LEU A 165 1.43 21.88 13.26
CA LEU A 165 1.86 21.37 14.56
C LEU A 165 2.13 22.53 15.53
N SER A 166 1.82 22.32 16.81
CA SER A 166 2.03 23.30 17.90
C SER A 166 3.21 22.94 18.78
#